data_AF-A0A1I0X978-F1
#
_entry.id   AF-A0A1I0X978-F1
#
_cell.length_a   1.000
_cell.length_b   1.000
_cell.length_c   1.000
_cell.angle_alpha   90.00
_cell.angle_beta   90.00
_cell.angle_gamma   90.00
#
_symmetry.space_group_name_H-M   'P 1'
#
loop_
_entity.id
_entity.type
_entity.pdbx_description
1 polymer ?
#
loop_
_entity_poly.entity_id
_entity_poly.type
_entity_poly.pdbx_seq_one_letter_code
_entity_poly.pdbx_strand_id
1 'polypeptide(L)'
;MKTIRIFIASSSELKEDREKFKLFIGLENDRLVDKGIYLKLEQWEYFKDSISTTRLQDEYNEAIRQSDMVICLFYTKVGKYTAEEFYTAYEIFKAQGKPRIWTYFKNADIKVGSIVKEDMDSLFALKEKLGKLGHFFTEYTSADDLLLKYGRQLDMIMPEYEANLESELVGNSKESKSEHVAEVIENTFNEELTSRVLLAISSYNKKAAGFLAANSDWAENEDLVKTAKRIIISEYVGVIGSQIRKLMAIGSLTFSESKMMRYLENSQTTAKRGLQLICYSLISALWDHQVVKKVEFSSSQKEVLIKFFRNAAEEDVLGFAELLKHLLEIYSVNKLDFLISESLELLPKLQEGSEFLTACSQLNDLSTLLKGSTFQLEDCQTAEKNVAIVLESLSFLAQYRMISINEIDFNQQRNDQEGLYLHNYTLLIGERLANDDSQSNVRRESSPVISHAVIIFKDNYRKNINLDPFIIDFNGLKLDGGSKICFYSHANTFDDQNLNYDFIEDGNKQVICKTSNPKPDESSLNSLNSWLSKKANRIDMNFDKVYSLFYEAKKTLTGIEYEVEEDSF
;
A
#
# COMPACT_ATOMS: atom_id res chain seq x y z
N MET A 1 13.28 35.95 4.98
CA MET A 1 12.37 34.87 4.53
C MET A 1 11.55 35.37 3.36
N LYS A 2 11.68 34.74 2.19
CA LYS A 2 10.96 35.06 0.96
C LYS A 2 9.64 34.29 0.94
N THR A 3 8.53 35.01 0.89
CA THR A 3 7.21 34.39 0.77
C THR A 3 6.85 34.21 -0.70
N ILE A 4 6.62 32.97 -1.12
CA ILE A 4 6.10 32.61 -2.44
C ILE A 4 4.59 32.39 -2.29
N ARG A 5 3.78 33.12 -3.05
CA ARG A 5 2.32 33.01 -2.95
C ARG A 5 1.76 32.05 -3.98
N ILE A 6 0.93 31.12 -3.53
CA ILE A 6 0.27 30.10 -4.36
C ILE A 6 -1.23 30.33 -4.28
N PHE A 7 -1.88 30.58 -5.41
CA PHE A 7 -3.33 30.62 -5.53
C PHE A 7 -3.85 29.29 -6.07
N ILE A 8 -4.86 28.71 -5.42
CA ILE A 8 -5.50 27.47 -5.88
C ILE A 8 -6.96 27.70 -6.27
N ALA A 9 -7.23 27.47 -7.55
CA ALA A 9 -8.52 27.58 -8.21
C ALA A 9 -9.11 26.19 -8.44
N SER A 10 -10.28 25.88 -7.88
CA SER A 10 -10.98 24.62 -8.20
C SER A 10 -12.47 24.66 -7.88
N SER A 11 -13.23 23.76 -8.51
CA SER A 11 -14.66 23.57 -8.21
C SER A 11 -14.86 22.99 -6.79
N SER A 12 -16.05 23.16 -6.23
CA SER A 12 -16.38 22.68 -4.89
C SER A 12 -16.24 21.16 -4.72
N GLU A 13 -16.35 20.38 -5.81
CA GLU A 13 -16.21 18.92 -5.80
C GLU A 13 -14.79 18.43 -5.47
N LEU A 14 -13.79 19.31 -5.56
CA LEU A 14 -12.38 19.00 -5.32
C LEU A 14 -11.92 19.47 -3.93
N LYS A 15 -12.84 19.56 -2.97
CA LYS A 15 -12.54 20.00 -1.60
C LYS A 15 -11.49 19.12 -0.93
N GLU A 16 -11.65 17.79 -1.00
CA GLU A 16 -10.70 16.84 -0.41
C GLU A 16 -9.28 17.04 -0.99
N ASP A 17 -9.19 17.22 -2.31
CA ASP A 17 -7.93 17.42 -3.00
C ASP A 17 -7.27 18.74 -2.57
N ARG A 18 -8.05 19.81 -2.34
CA ARG A 18 -7.55 21.08 -1.78
C ARG A 18 -7.07 20.96 -0.33
N GLU A 19 -7.77 20.20 0.50
CA GLU A 19 -7.39 19.99 1.90
C GLU A 19 -6.06 19.22 2.01
N LYS A 20 -5.92 18.15 1.22
CA LYS A 20 -4.65 17.41 1.09
C LYS A 20 -3.53 18.28 0.51
N PHE A 21 -3.85 19.12 -0.48
CA PHE A 21 -2.90 20.08 -1.05
C PHE A 21 -2.43 21.11 -0.01
N LYS A 22 -3.32 21.59 0.85
CA LYS A 22 -2.97 22.50 1.95
C LYS A 22 -2.02 21.84 2.94
N LEU A 23 -2.30 20.60 3.34
CA LEU A 23 -1.44 19.84 4.23
C LEU A 23 -0.05 19.65 3.60
N PHE A 24 -0.01 19.29 2.32
CA PHE A 24 1.23 19.17 1.56
C PHE A 24 2.06 20.46 1.55
N ILE A 25 1.44 21.62 1.29
CA ILE A 25 2.15 22.92 1.36
C ILE A 25 2.66 23.22 2.77
N GLY A 26 1.91 22.83 3.81
CA GLY A 26 2.37 22.89 5.20
C GLY A 26 3.66 22.09 5.40
N LEU A 27 3.68 20.83 4.94
CA LEU A 27 4.84 19.95 5.02
C LEU A 27 6.03 20.47 4.18
N GLU A 28 5.78 21.06 3.01
CA GLU A 28 6.85 21.68 2.22
C GLU A 28 7.43 22.92 2.91
N ASN A 29 6.62 23.68 3.65
CA ASN A 29 7.12 24.80 4.45
C ASN A 29 8.07 24.35 5.55
N ASP A 30 7.83 23.19 6.17
CA ASP A 30 8.74 22.66 7.19
C ASP A 30 10.15 22.46 6.62
N ARG A 31 10.28 22.07 5.34
CA ARG A 31 11.57 21.98 4.63
C ARG A 31 12.09 23.35 4.15
N LEU A 32 11.21 24.19 3.62
CA LEU A 32 11.59 25.39 2.88
C LEU A 32 11.91 26.58 3.79
N VAL A 33 11.37 26.62 5.02
CA VAL A 33 11.64 27.67 6.00
C VAL A 33 13.11 27.71 6.38
N ASP A 34 13.77 26.56 6.51
CA ASP A 34 15.21 26.46 6.76
C ASP A 34 16.06 27.03 5.62
N LYS A 35 15.50 27.03 4.40
CA LYS A 35 16.09 27.68 3.22
C LYS A 35 15.67 29.14 3.07
N GLY A 36 14.98 29.70 4.07
CA GLY A 36 14.45 31.06 4.05
C GLY A 36 13.30 31.27 3.08
N ILE A 37 12.59 30.22 2.64
CA ILE A 37 11.45 30.27 1.73
C ILE A 37 10.17 29.87 2.49
N TYR A 38 9.06 30.55 2.23
CA TYR A 38 7.76 30.18 2.78
C TYR A 38 6.69 30.22 1.68
N LEU A 39 6.04 29.10 1.44
CA LEU A 39 4.91 28.94 0.55
C LEU A 39 3.62 29.33 1.26
N LYS A 40 3.02 30.45 0.84
CA LYS A 40 1.72 30.89 1.35
C LYS A 40 0.62 30.47 0.39
N LEU A 41 -0.20 29.51 0.80
CA LEU A 41 -1.38 29.09 0.06
C LEU A 41 -2.54 30.05 0.32
N GLU A 42 -3.09 30.63 -0.75
CA GLU A 42 -4.28 31.48 -0.73
C GLU A 42 -5.45 30.71 -1.34
N GLN A 43 -6.49 30.45 -0.53
CA GLN A 43 -7.70 29.73 -0.92
C GLN A 43 -8.92 30.64 -0.81
N TRP A 44 -9.89 30.45 -1.70
CA TRP A 44 -11.14 31.22 -1.74
C TRP A 44 -12.01 31.04 -0.48
N GLU A 45 -11.88 29.92 0.24
CA GLU A 45 -12.65 29.60 1.47
C GLU A 45 -12.25 30.48 2.69
N TYR A 46 -11.21 31.33 2.57
CA TYR A 46 -10.75 32.24 3.63
C TYR A 46 -11.06 33.72 3.37
N PHE A 47 -11.78 34.06 2.29
CA PHE A 47 -12.30 35.41 2.08
C PHE A 47 -13.56 35.61 2.93
N LYS A 48 -13.72 36.80 3.52
CA LYS A 48 -14.85 37.08 4.42
C LYS A 48 -16.18 36.93 3.67
N ASP A 49 -17.10 36.14 4.21
CA ASP A 49 -18.53 36.07 3.81
C ASP A 49 -19.33 37.38 4.06
N SER A 50 -18.64 38.50 4.29
CA SER A 50 -19.26 39.82 4.44
C SER A 50 -19.42 40.49 3.08
N ILE A 51 -20.59 41.08 2.80
CA ILE A 51 -20.84 41.89 1.60
C ILE A 51 -19.73 42.94 1.45
N SER A 52 -18.88 42.77 0.43
CA SER A 52 -17.91 43.76 -0.01
C SER A 52 -18.63 44.86 -0.78
N THR A 53 -18.10 46.09 -0.76
CA THR A 53 -18.61 47.21 -1.54
C THR A 53 -18.40 47.04 -3.06
N THR A 54 -17.62 46.03 -3.47
CA THR A 54 -17.32 45.62 -4.87
C THR A 54 -17.68 44.14 -5.11
N ARG A 55 -17.61 43.65 -6.36
CA ARG A 55 -17.89 42.22 -6.65
C ARG A 55 -16.78 41.37 -6.02
N LEU A 56 -17.13 40.25 -5.37
CA LEU A 56 -16.18 39.25 -4.82
C LEU A 56 -15.08 38.82 -5.82
N GLN A 57 -15.39 38.87 -7.12
CA GLN A 57 -14.45 38.57 -8.19
C GLN A 57 -13.26 39.53 -8.27
N ASP A 58 -13.40 40.79 -7.86
CA ASP A 58 -12.31 41.78 -7.90
C ASP A 58 -11.23 41.43 -6.86
N GLU A 59 -11.61 40.85 -5.72
CA GLU A 59 -10.69 40.40 -4.66
C GLU A 59 -9.90 39.16 -5.11
N TYR A 60 -10.52 38.23 -5.84
CA TYR A 60 -9.83 37.06 -6.42
C TYR A 60 -8.84 37.47 -7.51
N ASN A 61 -9.24 38.41 -8.38
CA ASN A 61 -8.35 38.92 -9.42
C ASN A 61 -7.13 39.62 -8.81
N GLU A 62 -7.29 40.34 -7.70
CA GLU A 62 -6.17 40.95 -6.97
C GLU A 62 -5.27 39.88 -6.31
N ALA A 63 -5.84 38.84 -5.69
CA ALA A 63 -5.05 37.73 -5.13
C ALA A 63 -4.22 37.01 -6.22
N ILE A 64 -4.79 36.79 -7.40
CA ILE A 64 -4.08 36.22 -8.55
C ILE A 64 -2.95 37.15 -9.02
N ARG A 65 -3.18 38.48 -9.08
CA ARG A 65 -2.13 39.46 -9.44
C ARG A 65 -0.94 39.44 -8.48
N GLN A 66 -1.19 39.16 -7.20
CA GLN A 66 -0.15 39.11 -6.17
C GLN A 66 0.52 37.74 -6.03
N SER A 67 0.05 36.73 -6.78
CA SER A 67 0.54 35.37 -6.66
C SER A 67 1.80 35.14 -7.51
N ASP A 68 2.70 34.29 -7.01
CA ASP A 68 3.84 33.78 -7.78
C ASP A 68 3.47 32.54 -8.60
N MET A 69 2.49 31.78 -8.10
CA MET A 69 2.05 30.51 -8.67
C MET A 69 0.53 30.42 -8.64
N VAL A 70 -0.06 29.86 -9.69
CA VAL A 70 -1.49 29.58 -9.80
C VAL A 70 -1.68 28.11 -10.19
N ILE A 71 -2.57 27.44 -9.47
CA ILE A 71 -2.91 26.04 -9.69
C ILE A 71 -4.41 25.95 -9.95
N CYS A 72 -4.79 25.40 -11.11
CA CYS A 72 -6.18 25.19 -11.47
C CYS A 72 -6.50 23.69 -11.48
N LEU A 73 -7.44 23.24 -10.64
CA LEU A 73 -7.90 21.85 -10.62
C LEU A 73 -9.29 21.72 -11.24
N PHE A 74 -9.46 20.72 -12.09
CA PHE A 74 -10.71 20.40 -12.78
C PHE A 74 -11.06 18.93 -12.64
N TYR A 75 -12.36 18.59 -12.54
CA TYR A 75 -12.82 17.19 -12.54
C TYR A 75 -14.00 16.98 -13.48
N THR A 76 -15.24 16.97 -12.99
CA THR A 76 -16.41 16.68 -13.82
C THR A 76 -16.98 17.93 -14.51
N LYS A 77 -16.62 19.12 -14.00
CA LYS A 77 -17.06 20.41 -14.53
C LYS A 77 -16.01 21.50 -14.38
N VAL A 78 -16.21 22.58 -15.13
CA VAL A 78 -15.47 23.82 -14.95
C VAL A 78 -16.27 24.69 -13.98
N GLY A 79 -15.72 24.93 -12.79
CA GLY A 79 -16.34 25.83 -11.82
C GLY A 79 -16.62 27.20 -12.45
N LYS A 80 -17.79 27.78 -12.16
CA LYS A 80 -18.25 29.06 -12.73
C LYS A 80 -17.20 30.17 -12.66
N TYR A 81 -16.38 30.16 -11.60
CA TYR A 81 -15.32 31.14 -11.35
C TYR A 81 -13.91 30.64 -11.74
N THR A 82 -13.68 29.32 -11.73
CA THR A 82 -12.37 28.69 -12.01
C THR A 82 -11.87 28.96 -13.44
N ALA A 83 -12.77 29.06 -14.42
CA ALA A 83 -12.40 29.46 -15.78
C ALA A 83 -11.90 30.91 -15.83
N GLU A 84 -12.60 31.81 -15.15
CA GLU A 84 -12.28 33.24 -15.10
C GLU A 84 -10.96 33.50 -14.36
N GLU A 85 -10.70 32.74 -13.29
CA GLU A 85 -9.43 32.73 -12.55
C GLU A 85 -8.26 32.27 -13.44
N PHE A 86 -8.45 31.20 -14.22
CA PHE A 86 -7.45 30.76 -15.19
C PHE A 86 -7.14 31.82 -16.24
N TYR A 87 -8.17 32.42 -16.86
CA TYR A 87 -7.95 33.45 -17.88
C TYR A 87 -7.30 34.70 -17.29
N THR A 88 -7.69 35.10 -16.09
CA THR A 88 -7.08 36.23 -15.39
C THR A 88 -5.60 35.98 -15.13
N ALA A 89 -5.26 34.80 -14.59
CA ALA A 89 -3.87 34.40 -14.38
C ALA A 89 -3.08 34.38 -15.70
N TYR A 90 -3.67 33.87 -16.77
CA TYR A 90 -3.04 33.77 -18.09
C TYR A 90 -2.75 35.14 -18.72
N GLU A 91 -3.68 36.08 -18.64
CA GLU A 91 -3.47 37.44 -19.14
C GLU A 91 -2.38 38.18 -18.35
N ILE A 92 -2.32 37.98 -17.03
CA ILE A 92 -1.25 38.55 -16.19
C ILE A 92 0.10 37.90 -16.54
N PHE A 93 0.14 36.57 -16.71
CA PHE A 93 1.33 35.84 -17.12
C PHE A 93 1.86 36.32 -18.47
N LYS A 94 0.98 36.57 -19.45
CA LYS A 94 1.39 37.16 -20.74
C LYS A 94 2.01 38.54 -20.61
N ALA A 95 1.47 39.36 -19.72
CA ALA A 95 1.92 40.74 -19.53
C ALA A 95 3.20 40.85 -18.71
N GLN A 96 3.39 39.97 -17.71
CA GLN A 96 4.41 40.13 -16.66
C GLN A 96 5.34 38.92 -16.48
N GLY A 97 5.08 37.80 -17.15
CA GLY A 97 5.85 36.55 -17.02
C GLY A 97 5.58 35.76 -15.72
N LYS A 98 4.66 36.23 -14.87
CA LYS A 98 4.17 35.60 -13.64
C LYS A 98 2.67 35.86 -13.49
N PRO A 99 1.90 35.04 -12.75
CA PRO A 99 2.30 33.83 -12.03
C PRO A 99 2.59 32.64 -12.95
N ARG A 100 3.37 31.65 -12.49
CA ARG A 100 3.48 30.34 -13.17
C ARG A 100 2.16 29.58 -13.00
N ILE A 101 1.63 29.01 -14.09
CA ILE A 101 0.29 28.42 -14.11
C ILE A 101 0.37 26.92 -14.40
N TRP A 102 -0.22 26.10 -13.53
CA TRP A 102 -0.42 24.66 -13.75
C TRP A 102 -1.90 24.32 -13.79
N THR A 103 -2.28 23.47 -14.74
CA THR A 103 -3.64 22.93 -14.84
C THR A 103 -3.64 21.43 -14.63
N TYR A 104 -4.49 20.95 -13.71
CA TYR A 104 -4.61 19.55 -13.35
C TYR A 104 -6.04 19.06 -13.57
N PHE A 105 -6.18 17.94 -14.27
CA PHE A 105 -7.48 17.32 -14.57
C PHE A 105 -7.59 15.97 -13.87
N LYS A 106 -8.54 15.85 -12.97
CA LYS A 106 -8.81 14.58 -12.28
C LYS A 106 -9.41 13.59 -13.26
N ASN A 107 -8.84 12.41 -13.31
CA ASN A 107 -9.24 11.28 -14.12
C ASN A 107 -9.57 10.11 -13.17
N ALA A 108 -10.74 10.20 -12.55
CA ALA A 108 -11.25 9.24 -11.57
C ALA A 108 -12.68 8.82 -11.93
N ASP A 109 -13.10 7.62 -11.53
CA ASP A 109 -14.39 7.04 -11.90
C ASP A 109 -15.57 7.94 -11.51
N ILE A 110 -16.43 8.24 -12.48
CA ILE A 110 -17.65 9.04 -12.28
C ILE A 110 -18.85 8.08 -12.31
N LYS A 111 -19.74 8.19 -11.32
CA LYS A 111 -21.02 7.46 -11.36
C LYS A 111 -21.84 7.96 -12.56
N VAL A 112 -22.31 7.04 -13.41
CA VAL A 112 -23.06 7.40 -14.63
C VAL A 112 -24.29 8.27 -14.32
N GLY A 113 -24.95 8.06 -13.17
CA GLY A 113 -26.09 8.84 -12.71
C GLY A 113 -25.79 10.27 -12.25
N SER A 114 -24.51 10.64 -12.05
CA SER A 114 -24.09 12.00 -11.67
C SER A 114 -23.53 12.81 -12.84
N ILE A 115 -23.57 12.26 -14.06
CA ILE A 115 -23.09 12.95 -15.26
C ILE A 115 -24.12 13.98 -15.72
N VAL A 116 -23.75 15.26 -15.61
CA VAL A 116 -24.50 16.36 -16.22
C VAL A 116 -23.83 16.71 -17.56
N LYS A 117 -24.57 16.60 -18.66
CA LYS A 117 -24.01 16.75 -20.02
C LYS A 117 -23.40 18.14 -20.25
N GLU A 118 -24.05 19.19 -19.77
CA GLU A 118 -23.61 20.58 -19.89
C GLU A 118 -22.28 20.83 -19.16
N ASP A 119 -22.08 20.19 -18.01
CA ASP A 119 -20.86 20.26 -17.21
C ASP A 119 -19.68 19.61 -17.95
N MET A 120 -19.90 18.44 -18.56
CA MET A 120 -18.90 17.77 -19.39
C MET A 120 -18.55 18.58 -20.65
N ASP A 121 -19.56 19.14 -21.33
CA ASP A 121 -19.35 19.98 -22.51
C ASP A 121 -18.49 21.21 -22.17
N SER A 122 -18.68 21.81 -20.98
CA SER A 122 -17.85 22.92 -20.49
C SER A 122 -16.38 22.53 -20.27
N LEU A 123 -16.14 21.32 -19.76
CA LEU A 123 -14.81 20.77 -19.51
C LEU A 123 -14.08 20.48 -20.82
N PHE A 124 -14.77 19.87 -21.80
CA PHE A 124 -14.22 19.63 -23.12
C PHE A 124 -13.87 20.94 -23.84
N ALA A 125 -14.74 21.94 -23.78
CA ALA A 125 -14.49 23.26 -24.36
C ALA A 125 -13.25 23.95 -23.74
N LEU A 126 -13.03 23.80 -22.43
CA LEU A 126 -11.83 24.31 -21.78
C LEU A 126 -10.57 23.55 -22.23
N LYS A 127 -10.60 22.21 -22.28
CA LYS A 127 -9.47 21.40 -22.77
C LYS A 127 -9.07 21.77 -24.20
N GLU A 128 -10.05 21.98 -25.08
CA GLU A 128 -9.80 22.42 -26.46
C GLU A 128 -9.15 23.82 -26.51
N LYS A 129 -9.62 24.75 -25.68
CA LYS A 129 -9.02 26.09 -25.57
C LYS A 129 -7.59 26.05 -25.01
N LEU A 130 -7.31 25.24 -23.99
CA LEU A 130 -5.94 25.05 -23.47
C LEU A 130 -5.00 24.53 -24.56
N GLY A 131 -5.46 23.55 -25.35
CA GLY A 131 -4.71 23.04 -26.50
C GLY A 131 -4.40 24.12 -27.54
N LYS A 132 -5.37 24.99 -27.86
CA LYS A 132 -5.15 26.14 -28.78
C LYS A 132 -4.16 27.18 -28.23
N LEU A 133 -4.02 27.27 -26.91
CA LEU A 133 -3.05 28.15 -26.25
C LEU A 133 -1.65 27.49 -26.10
N GLY A 134 -1.49 26.23 -26.55
CA GLY A 134 -0.24 25.48 -26.40
C GLY A 134 0.04 25.04 -24.95
N HIS A 135 -0.97 25.11 -24.07
CA HIS A 135 -0.84 24.70 -22.67
C HIS A 135 -1.18 23.21 -22.53
N PHE A 136 -0.20 22.42 -22.10
CA PHE A 136 -0.39 21.01 -21.80
C PHE A 136 -0.84 20.85 -20.35
N PHE A 137 -2.03 20.30 -20.17
CA PHE A 137 -2.57 20.00 -18.85
C PHE A 137 -2.06 18.65 -18.34
N THR A 138 -1.98 18.51 -17.02
CA THR A 138 -1.57 17.26 -16.36
C THR A 138 -2.79 16.51 -15.85
N GLU A 139 -2.92 15.22 -16.14
CA GLU A 139 -3.99 14.40 -15.56
C GLU A 139 -3.54 13.80 -14.23
N TYR A 140 -4.47 13.57 -13.30
CA TYR A 140 -4.20 12.89 -12.02
C TYR A 140 -5.37 12.00 -11.59
N THR A 141 -5.12 10.90 -10.88
CA THR A 141 -6.18 9.93 -10.52
C THR A 141 -6.64 10.03 -9.06
N SER A 142 -5.80 10.54 -8.17
CA SER A 142 -6.09 10.74 -6.75
C SER A 142 -5.40 11.99 -6.22
N ALA A 143 -5.79 12.46 -5.04
CA ALA A 143 -5.11 13.58 -4.38
C ALA A 143 -3.61 13.30 -4.21
N ASP A 144 -3.20 12.08 -3.84
CA ASP A 144 -1.77 11.75 -3.67
C ASP A 144 -0.99 11.80 -4.99
N ASP A 145 -1.62 11.40 -6.10
CA ASP A 145 -1.03 11.54 -7.44
C ASP A 145 -0.90 13.02 -7.85
N LEU A 146 -1.87 13.87 -7.49
CA LEU A 146 -1.77 15.33 -7.64
C LEU A 146 -0.58 15.88 -6.83
N LEU A 147 -0.44 15.49 -5.57
CA LEU A 147 0.68 15.95 -4.71
C LEU A 147 2.02 15.48 -5.25
N LEU A 148 2.14 14.23 -5.69
CA LEU A 148 3.37 13.70 -6.29
C LEU A 148 3.75 14.48 -7.55
N LYS A 149 2.79 14.74 -8.43
CA LYS A 149 3.02 15.44 -9.69
C LYS A 149 3.36 16.91 -9.47
N TYR A 150 2.65 17.59 -8.57
CA TYR A 150 2.95 18.97 -8.22
C TYR A 150 4.28 19.09 -7.46
N GLY A 151 4.55 18.20 -6.50
CA GLY A 151 5.81 18.18 -5.76
C GLY A 151 7.04 18.07 -6.66
N ARG A 152 6.98 17.22 -7.70
CA ARG A 152 8.04 17.17 -8.73
C ARG A 152 8.20 18.50 -9.48
N GLN A 153 7.11 19.17 -9.82
CA GLN A 153 7.17 20.48 -10.48
C GLN A 153 7.75 21.55 -9.54
N LEU A 154 7.38 21.51 -8.27
CA LEU A 154 7.89 22.38 -7.23
C LEU A 154 9.40 22.19 -7.06
N ASP A 155 9.88 20.95 -6.92
CA ASP A 155 11.31 20.65 -6.80
C ASP A 155 12.12 21.08 -8.02
N MET A 156 11.54 21.03 -9.23
CA MET A 156 12.21 21.52 -10.44
C MET A 156 12.43 23.03 -10.44
N ILE A 157 11.52 23.80 -9.82
CA ILE A 157 11.58 25.27 -9.83
C ILE A 157 12.17 25.86 -8.54
N MET A 158 12.20 25.12 -7.43
CA MET A 158 12.77 25.59 -6.15
C MET A 158 14.22 26.09 -6.28
N PRO A 159 15.13 25.43 -7.03
CA PRO A 159 16.49 25.93 -7.22
C PRO A 159 16.56 27.35 -7.80
N GLU A 160 15.59 27.76 -8.63
CA GLU A 160 15.53 29.14 -9.14
C GLU A 160 15.21 30.15 -8.03
N TYR A 161 14.35 29.78 -7.07
CA TYR A 161 14.00 30.65 -5.95
C TYR A 161 15.14 30.72 -4.92
N GLU A 162 15.83 29.60 -4.68
CA GLU A 162 17.00 29.49 -3.81
C GLU A 162 18.20 30.28 -4.37
N ALA A 163 18.53 30.13 -5.65
CA ALA A 163 19.62 30.88 -6.29
C ALA A 163 19.37 32.39 -6.30
N ASN A 164 18.11 32.81 -6.49
CA ASN A 164 17.75 34.22 -6.40
C ASN A 164 17.93 34.78 -4.97
N LEU A 165 17.63 33.98 -3.94
CA LEU A 165 17.89 34.33 -2.54
C LEU A 165 19.39 34.48 -2.25
N GLU A 166 20.23 33.57 -2.74
CA GLU A 166 21.68 33.66 -2.60
C GLU A 166 22.25 34.89 -3.31
N SER A 167 21.75 35.23 -4.50
CA SER A 167 22.16 36.44 -5.22
C SER A 167 21.76 37.74 -4.52
N GLU A 168 20.60 37.75 -3.84
CA GLU A 168 20.12 38.88 -3.03
C GLU A 168 20.91 39.01 -1.70
N LEU A 169 21.43 37.90 -1.16
CA LEU A 169 22.24 37.86 0.07
C LEU A 169 23.72 38.21 -0.17
N VAL A 170 24.31 37.82 -1.31
CA VAL A 170 25.71 38.12 -1.70
C VAL A 170 25.93 39.61 -2.00
N GLY A 171 24.86 40.37 -2.26
CA GLY A 171 24.92 41.84 -2.40
C GLY A 171 25.18 42.61 -1.10
N ASN A 172 25.04 41.98 0.07
CA ASN A 172 25.14 42.64 1.38
C ASN A 172 25.92 41.78 2.40
N SER A 173 27.25 41.66 2.24
CA SER A 173 28.23 41.71 3.35
C SER A 173 29.61 41.18 2.92
N LYS A 174 30.59 42.09 2.88
CA LYS A 174 31.98 41.75 3.20
C LYS A 174 32.08 41.71 4.72
N GLU A 175 32.33 40.54 5.30
CA GLU A 175 33.34 40.29 6.35
C GLU A 175 33.22 38.90 6.99
N SER A 176 34.39 38.28 7.16
CA SER A 176 34.75 37.05 7.90
C SER A 176 33.79 35.85 7.87
N LYS A 177 34.08 34.90 6.98
CA LYS A 177 33.65 33.49 7.10
C LYS A 177 34.39 32.84 8.28
N SER A 178 33.64 32.45 9.30
CA SER A 178 33.92 31.25 10.09
C SER A 178 33.17 30.11 9.42
N GLU A 179 33.90 29.14 8.89
CA GLU A 179 33.34 27.92 8.30
C GLU A 179 32.63 27.11 9.40
N HIS A 180 31.30 27.09 9.40
CA HIS A 180 30.56 25.95 9.92
C HIS A 180 30.25 25.04 8.74
N VAL A 181 31.08 24.01 8.59
CA VAL A 181 30.77 22.84 7.76
C VAL A 181 29.53 22.20 8.38
N ALA A 182 28.38 22.29 7.71
CA ALA A 182 27.25 21.42 8.04
C ALA A 182 27.69 20.00 7.70
N GLU A 183 27.89 19.16 8.72
CA GLU A 183 28.19 17.74 8.56
C GLU A 183 27.12 17.11 7.67
N VAL A 184 27.54 16.58 6.53
CA VAL A 184 26.73 15.68 5.72
C VAL A 184 26.60 14.40 6.55
N ILE A 185 25.48 14.23 7.25
CA ILE A 185 25.19 12.98 7.97
C ILE A 185 25.14 11.87 6.93
N GLU A 186 26.12 10.96 7.00
CA GLU A 186 26.23 9.81 6.12
C GLU A 186 24.99 8.93 6.26
N ASN A 187 24.47 8.43 5.13
CA ASN A 187 23.25 7.64 5.12
C ASN A 187 23.53 6.22 5.62
N THR A 188 23.25 5.95 6.90
CA THR A 188 23.61 4.70 7.61
C THR A 188 22.54 3.60 7.58
N PHE A 189 21.41 3.78 6.87
CA PHE A 189 20.32 2.80 6.91
C PHE A 189 20.48 1.69 5.86
N ASN A 190 20.02 0.49 6.22
CA ASN A 190 20.01 -0.77 5.48
C ASN A 190 21.31 -1.58 5.52
N GLU A 191 22.38 -1.12 6.17
CA GLU A 191 23.64 -1.89 6.20
C GLU A 191 23.49 -3.18 7.00
N GLU A 192 23.07 -3.06 8.25
CA GLU A 192 22.84 -4.19 9.16
C GLU A 192 21.73 -5.09 8.60
N LEU A 193 20.64 -4.48 8.11
CA LEU A 193 19.53 -5.20 7.49
C LEU A 193 20.00 -6.04 6.29
N THR A 194 20.75 -5.43 5.37
CA THR A 194 21.20 -6.13 4.15
C THR A 194 22.14 -7.27 4.52
N SER A 195 23.10 -7.02 5.42
CA SER A 195 24.10 -8.00 5.84
C SER A 195 23.46 -9.22 6.51
N ARG A 196 22.66 -9.01 7.57
CA ARG A 196 22.02 -10.10 8.32
C ARG A 196 21.07 -10.90 7.44
N VAL A 197 20.21 -10.21 6.71
CA VAL A 197 19.17 -10.87 5.93
C VAL A 197 19.77 -11.66 4.76
N LEU A 198 20.78 -11.12 4.07
CA LEU A 198 21.47 -11.85 2.99
C LEU A 198 22.13 -13.13 3.51
N LEU A 199 22.82 -13.05 4.65
CA LEU A 199 23.45 -14.20 5.28
C LEU A 199 22.40 -15.24 5.69
N ALA A 200 21.31 -14.81 6.31
CA ALA A 200 20.25 -15.68 6.78
C ALA A 200 19.55 -16.45 5.64
N ILE A 201 19.26 -15.78 4.51
CA ILE A 201 18.61 -16.45 3.36
C ILE A 201 19.56 -17.35 2.59
N SER A 202 20.89 -17.19 2.73
CA SER A 202 21.86 -18.02 2.01
C SER A 202 21.75 -19.51 2.37
N SER A 203 21.33 -19.84 3.59
CA SER A 203 21.05 -21.22 4.03
C SER A 203 19.88 -21.87 3.29
N TYR A 204 19.01 -21.05 2.70
CA TYR A 204 17.73 -21.46 2.13
C TYR A 204 17.64 -21.19 0.63
N ASN A 205 18.54 -20.37 0.08
CA ASN A 205 18.48 -19.92 -1.31
C ASN A 205 19.85 -20.01 -2.00
N LYS A 206 19.91 -20.80 -3.07
CA LYS A 206 21.15 -21.06 -3.83
C LYS A 206 21.75 -19.81 -4.48
N LYS A 207 20.92 -18.85 -4.89
CA LYS A 207 21.39 -17.61 -5.52
C LYS A 207 22.08 -16.71 -4.51
N ALA A 208 21.52 -16.58 -3.31
CA ALA A 208 22.16 -15.87 -2.20
C ALA A 208 23.46 -16.54 -1.75
N ALA A 209 23.46 -17.87 -1.58
CA ALA A 209 24.67 -18.63 -1.25
C ALA A 209 25.77 -18.48 -2.30
N GLY A 210 25.41 -18.61 -3.59
CA GLY A 210 26.35 -18.44 -4.69
C GLY A 210 26.92 -17.02 -4.79
N PHE A 211 26.10 -16.00 -4.52
CA PHE A 211 26.54 -14.61 -4.47
C PHE A 211 27.57 -14.38 -3.37
N LEU A 212 27.30 -14.83 -2.14
CA LEU A 212 28.23 -14.69 -1.00
C LEU A 212 29.54 -15.46 -1.23
N ALA A 213 29.47 -16.66 -1.81
CA ALA A 213 30.65 -17.46 -2.10
C ALA A 213 31.55 -16.84 -3.18
N ALA A 214 30.96 -16.12 -4.14
CA ALA A 214 31.70 -15.49 -5.23
C ALA A 214 32.22 -14.08 -4.90
N ASN A 215 31.68 -13.41 -3.89
CA ASN A 215 31.94 -12.00 -3.60
C ASN A 215 32.14 -11.79 -2.09
N SER A 216 33.31 -12.12 -1.55
CA SER A 216 33.60 -11.96 -0.12
C SER A 216 33.68 -10.50 0.35
N ASP A 217 33.98 -9.59 -0.57
CA ASP A 217 34.13 -8.14 -0.40
C ASP A 217 32.87 -7.36 -0.82
N TRP A 218 31.73 -8.04 -0.97
CA TRP A 218 30.51 -7.44 -1.54
C TRP A 218 30.03 -6.19 -0.80
N ALA A 219 30.27 -6.10 0.51
CA ALA A 219 29.85 -4.97 1.34
C ALA A 219 30.65 -3.68 1.06
N GLU A 220 31.87 -3.81 0.54
CA GLU A 220 32.74 -2.67 0.21
C GLU A 220 32.49 -2.14 -1.22
N ASN A 221 31.68 -2.84 -2.02
CA ASN A 221 31.40 -2.51 -3.41
C ASN A 221 29.93 -2.15 -3.62
N GLU A 222 29.67 -0.88 -3.97
CA GLU A 222 28.32 -0.33 -4.11
C GLU A 222 27.43 -1.10 -5.11
N ASP A 223 27.99 -1.60 -6.21
CA ASP A 223 27.23 -2.37 -7.21
C ASP A 223 26.89 -3.79 -6.71
N LEU A 224 27.77 -4.38 -5.92
CA LEU A 224 27.51 -5.65 -5.25
C LEU A 224 26.50 -5.49 -4.11
N VAL A 225 26.52 -4.38 -3.36
CA VAL A 225 25.47 -4.04 -2.38
C VAL A 225 24.10 -3.90 -3.07
N LYS A 226 24.03 -3.22 -4.21
CA LYS A 226 22.78 -3.14 -5.01
C LYS A 226 22.31 -4.52 -5.45
N THR A 227 23.23 -5.41 -5.83
CA THR A 227 22.93 -6.78 -6.24
C THR A 227 22.42 -7.62 -5.06
N ALA A 228 23.07 -7.52 -3.88
CA ALA A 228 22.63 -8.13 -2.63
C ALA A 228 21.19 -7.72 -2.26
N LYS A 229 20.88 -6.42 -2.30
CA LYS A 229 19.52 -5.90 -2.04
C LYS A 229 18.49 -6.49 -3.00
N ARG A 230 18.80 -6.57 -4.32
CA ARG A 230 17.92 -7.20 -5.31
C ARG A 230 17.71 -8.69 -5.05
N ILE A 231 18.74 -9.42 -4.64
CA ILE A 231 18.62 -10.83 -4.24
C ILE A 231 17.64 -10.93 -3.07
N ILE A 232 17.82 -10.17 -2.00
CA ILE A 232 16.89 -10.19 -0.85
C ILE A 232 15.44 -9.91 -1.30
N ILE A 233 15.22 -8.84 -2.07
CA ILE A 233 13.88 -8.42 -2.52
C ILE A 233 13.20 -9.49 -3.40
N SER A 234 13.96 -10.14 -4.28
CA SER A 234 13.40 -11.10 -5.25
C SER A 234 13.25 -12.51 -4.69
N GLU A 235 14.05 -12.89 -3.68
CA GLU A 235 14.07 -14.26 -3.18
C GLU A 235 13.10 -14.50 -2.02
N TYR A 236 12.79 -13.50 -1.18
CA TYR A 236 11.67 -13.62 -0.26
C TYR A 236 10.36 -13.78 -1.01
N VAL A 237 9.40 -14.48 -0.38
CA VAL A 237 8.02 -14.56 -0.86
C VAL A 237 7.49 -13.14 -1.15
N GLY A 238 6.91 -12.92 -2.34
CA GLY A 238 6.89 -11.59 -2.96
C GLY A 238 6.19 -10.49 -2.16
N VAL A 239 5.19 -10.84 -1.35
CA VAL A 239 4.53 -9.94 -0.41
C VAL A 239 5.52 -9.33 0.60
N ILE A 240 6.44 -10.14 1.14
CA ILE A 240 7.50 -9.70 2.05
C ILE A 240 8.60 -8.97 1.29
N GLY A 241 8.98 -9.48 0.11
CA GLY A 241 9.94 -8.82 -0.78
C GLY A 241 9.53 -7.39 -1.13
N SER A 242 8.23 -7.14 -1.32
CA SER A 242 7.69 -5.79 -1.57
C SER A 242 7.86 -4.86 -0.37
N GLN A 243 7.62 -5.33 0.86
CA GLN A 243 7.87 -4.55 2.07
C GLN A 243 9.36 -4.24 2.25
N ILE A 244 10.22 -5.24 2.07
CA ILE A 244 11.67 -5.05 2.15
C ILE A 244 12.14 -4.03 1.10
N ARG A 245 11.62 -4.10 -0.12
CA ARG A 245 11.93 -3.14 -1.19
C ARG A 245 11.58 -1.71 -0.77
N LYS A 246 10.39 -1.48 -0.21
CA LYS A 246 9.99 -0.15 0.28
C LYS A 246 10.90 0.33 1.40
N LEU A 247 11.16 -0.51 2.39
CA LEU A 247 12.04 -0.20 3.51
C LEU A 247 13.44 0.18 3.02
N MET A 248 14.03 -0.63 2.14
CA MET A 248 15.33 -0.37 1.54
C MET A 248 15.35 0.92 0.72
N ALA A 249 14.29 1.19 -0.06
CA ALA A 249 14.17 2.42 -0.83
C ALA A 249 14.10 3.67 0.07
N ILE A 250 13.36 3.62 1.18
CA ILE A 250 13.31 4.71 2.17
C ILE A 250 14.67 4.90 2.81
N GLY A 251 15.34 3.81 3.21
CA GLY A 251 16.68 3.88 3.80
C GLY A 251 17.70 4.51 2.85
N SER A 252 17.56 4.36 1.53
CA SER A 252 18.43 4.99 0.53
C SER A 252 18.18 6.50 0.29
N LEU A 253 17.12 7.09 0.85
CA LEU A 253 16.84 8.53 0.69
C LEU A 253 17.85 9.38 1.48
N THR A 254 17.97 10.66 1.12
CA THR A 254 18.72 11.64 1.92
C THR A 254 18.10 11.81 3.32
N PHE A 255 18.94 12.06 4.33
CA PHE A 255 18.49 12.17 5.72
C PHE A 255 17.43 13.28 5.89
N SER A 256 16.34 12.97 6.60
CA SER A 256 15.25 13.90 6.95
C SER A 256 14.38 13.27 8.05
N GLU A 257 13.64 14.10 8.79
CA GLU A 257 12.67 13.62 9.80
C GLU A 257 11.57 12.76 9.17
N SER A 258 11.05 13.17 8.01
CA SER A 258 10.09 12.37 7.23
C SER A 258 10.66 11.00 6.83
N LYS A 259 11.94 10.93 6.46
CA LYS A 259 12.61 9.65 6.20
C LYS A 259 12.63 8.79 7.46
N MET A 260 13.00 9.34 8.62
CA MET A 260 13.02 8.60 9.88
C MET A 260 11.64 8.05 10.23
N MET A 261 10.61 8.90 10.20
CA MET A 261 9.22 8.50 10.46
C MET A 261 8.79 7.34 9.55
N ARG A 262 8.97 7.51 8.23
CA ARG A 262 8.61 6.47 7.25
C ARG A 262 9.43 5.20 7.44
N TYR A 263 10.71 5.29 7.83
CA TYR A 263 11.57 4.13 8.06
C TYR A 263 11.13 3.34 9.30
N LEU A 264 10.72 4.02 10.37
CA LEU A 264 10.14 3.40 11.57
C LEU A 264 8.80 2.72 11.25
N GLU A 265 7.89 3.41 10.58
CA GLU A 265 6.58 2.87 10.16
C GLU A 265 6.74 1.64 9.25
N ASN A 266 7.68 1.68 8.30
CA ASN A 266 7.92 0.58 7.37
C ASN A 266 8.69 -0.56 8.03
N SER A 267 9.52 -0.30 9.05
CA SER A 267 10.14 -1.35 9.87
C SER A 267 9.06 -2.15 10.62
N GLN A 268 8.14 -1.46 11.30
CA GLN A 268 7.01 -2.09 11.99
C GLN A 268 6.11 -2.86 11.00
N THR A 269 5.75 -2.23 9.88
CA THR A 269 4.90 -2.84 8.85
C THR A 269 5.54 -4.09 8.24
N THR A 270 6.84 -4.05 7.94
CA THR A 270 7.58 -5.19 7.37
C THR A 270 7.55 -6.39 8.32
N ALA A 271 7.84 -6.18 9.61
CA ALA A 271 7.75 -7.23 10.61
C ALA A 271 6.31 -7.78 10.76
N LYS A 272 5.33 -6.88 10.87
CA LYS A 272 3.90 -7.24 10.99
C LYS A 272 3.45 -8.13 9.83
N ARG A 273 3.70 -7.74 8.58
CA ARG A 273 3.30 -8.51 7.39
C ARG A 273 4.01 -9.86 7.29
N GLY A 274 5.26 -9.95 7.77
CA GLY A 274 6.01 -11.21 7.89
C GLY A 274 5.33 -12.22 8.82
N LEU A 275 5.02 -11.77 10.04
CA LEU A 275 4.33 -12.60 11.04
C LEU A 275 2.92 -12.98 10.59
N GLN A 276 2.18 -12.01 10.05
CA GLN A 276 0.81 -12.19 9.58
C GLN A 276 0.71 -13.24 8.47
N LEU A 277 1.64 -13.24 7.50
CA LEU A 277 1.68 -14.24 6.43
C LEU A 277 1.77 -15.67 6.99
N ILE A 278 2.62 -15.90 7.98
CA ILE A 278 2.80 -17.22 8.59
C ILE A 278 1.57 -17.60 9.41
N CYS A 279 1.04 -16.66 10.21
CA CYS A 279 -0.18 -16.88 10.98
C CYS A 279 -1.34 -17.30 10.07
N TYR A 280 -1.54 -16.59 8.95
CA TYR A 280 -2.64 -16.89 8.03
C TYR A 280 -2.41 -18.19 7.27
N SER A 281 -1.15 -18.49 6.93
CA SER A 281 -0.80 -19.80 6.36
C SER A 281 -1.10 -20.95 7.32
N LEU A 282 -0.77 -20.79 8.61
CA LEU A 282 -1.04 -21.77 9.67
C LEU A 282 -2.55 -21.93 9.92
N ILE A 283 -3.31 -20.83 9.97
CA ILE A 283 -4.76 -20.85 10.19
C ILE A 283 -5.47 -21.52 9.00
N SER A 284 -5.10 -21.18 7.76
CA SER A 284 -5.64 -21.84 6.56
C SER A 284 -5.40 -23.34 6.59
N ALA A 285 -4.16 -23.78 6.82
CA ALA A 285 -3.86 -25.21 6.88
C ALA A 285 -4.50 -25.89 8.11
N LEU A 286 -4.70 -25.16 9.21
CA LEU A 286 -5.36 -25.70 10.40
C LEU A 286 -6.85 -25.94 10.12
N TRP A 287 -7.48 -25.05 9.36
CA TRP A 287 -8.84 -25.22 8.89
C TRP A 287 -8.97 -26.48 8.03
N ASP A 288 -8.06 -26.70 7.08
CA ASP A 288 -8.03 -27.93 6.27
C ASP A 288 -7.89 -29.20 7.13
N HIS A 289 -6.99 -29.19 8.13
CA HIS A 289 -6.86 -30.30 9.08
C HIS A 289 -8.14 -30.50 9.90
N GLN A 290 -8.82 -29.42 10.28
CA GLN A 290 -10.05 -29.51 11.06
C GLN A 290 -11.20 -30.13 10.26
N VAL A 291 -11.33 -29.78 8.98
CA VAL A 291 -12.32 -30.38 8.07
C VAL A 291 -12.11 -31.89 7.92
N VAL A 292 -10.85 -32.34 7.81
CA VAL A 292 -10.52 -33.75 7.54
C VAL A 292 -10.42 -34.59 8.81
N LYS A 293 -9.70 -34.11 9.83
CA LYS A 293 -9.27 -34.89 11.01
C LYS A 293 -10.05 -34.57 12.27
N LYS A 294 -10.82 -33.47 12.32
CA LYS A 294 -11.53 -32.98 13.51
C LYS A 294 -10.62 -32.91 14.75
N VAL A 295 -9.60 -32.07 14.67
CA VAL A 295 -8.65 -31.82 15.77
C VAL A 295 -9.40 -31.33 17.01
N GLU A 296 -9.04 -31.86 18.18
CA GLU A 296 -9.56 -31.39 19.45
C GLU A 296 -8.70 -30.24 19.98
N PHE A 297 -9.33 -29.08 20.16
CA PHE A 297 -8.69 -27.91 20.77
C PHE A 297 -8.99 -27.85 22.26
N SER A 298 -7.96 -27.58 23.06
CA SER A 298 -8.13 -27.19 24.47
C SER A 298 -8.88 -25.86 24.60
N SER A 299 -9.40 -25.55 25.79
CA SER A 299 -10.13 -24.30 26.03
C SER A 299 -9.30 -23.06 25.70
N SER A 300 -8.03 -23.02 26.11
CA SER A 300 -7.13 -21.90 25.82
C SER A 300 -6.85 -21.75 24.31
N GLN A 301 -6.66 -22.86 23.60
CA GLN A 301 -6.48 -22.82 22.15
C GLN A 301 -7.73 -22.32 21.43
N LYS A 302 -8.92 -22.71 21.89
CA LYS A 302 -10.19 -22.19 21.36
C LYS A 302 -10.34 -20.69 21.62
N GLU A 303 -9.99 -20.21 22.82
CA GLU A 303 -10.06 -18.79 23.15
C GLU A 303 -9.19 -17.93 22.21
N VAL A 304 -7.98 -18.38 21.88
CA VAL A 304 -7.10 -17.69 20.92
C VAL A 304 -7.71 -17.64 19.53
N LEU A 305 -8.28 -18.75 19.04
CA LEU A 305 -8.96 -18.79 17.73
C LEU A 305 -10.21 -17.89 17.73
N ILE A 306 -11.00 -17.91 18.81
CA ILE A 306 -12.16 -17.04 18.99
C ILE A 306 -11.73 -15.57 18.96
N LYS A 307 -10.67 -15.20 19.68
CA LYS A 307 -10.12 -13.84 19.69
C LYS A 307 -9.76 -13.39 18.27
N PHE A 308 -9.05 -14.22 17.52
CA PHE A 308 -8.67 -13.91 16.12
C PHE A 308 -9.89 -13.57 15.24
N PHE A 309 -10.96 -14.38 15.31
CA PHE A 309 -12.17 -14.15 14.52
C PHE A 309 -13.11 -13.06 15.06
N ARG A 310 -12.91 -12.61 16.30
CA ARG A 310 -13.73 -11.56 16.94
C ARG A 310 -13.04 -10.21 17.07
N ASN A 311 -11.78 -10.11 16.65
CA ASN A 311 -11.04 -8.88 16.81
C ASN A 311 -11.71 -7.73 16.03
N ALA A 312 -11.86 -6.58 16.70
CA ALA A 312 -12.43 -5.36 16.12
C ALA A 312 -11.37 -4.45 15.49
N ALA A 313 -10.09 -4.85 15.55
CA ALA A 313 -8.97 -4.16 14.94
C ALA A 313 -7.91 -5.19 14.52
N GLU A 314 -7.03 -4.78 13.61
CA GLU A 314 -5.88 -5.60 13.23
C GLU A 314 -4.96 -5.82 14.44
N GLU A 315 -4.43 -7.04 14.57
CA GLU A 315 -3.37 -7.31 15.55
C GLU A 315 -2.10 -6.50 15.23
N ASP A 316 -1.39 -6.08 16.28
CA ASP A 316 -0.10 -5.43 16.16
C ASP A 316 1.04 -6.46 16.03
N VAL A 317 2.30 -6.01 16.06
CA VAL A 317 3.45 -6.92 15.89
C VAL A 317 3.48 -7.97 17.00
N LEU A 318 3.19 -7.56 18.24
CA LEU A 318 3.22 -8.45 19.39
C LEU A 318 2.02 -9.40 19.38
N GLY A 319 0.83 -8.91 19.04
CA GLY A 319 -0.38 -9.72 18.89
C GLY A 319 -0.20 -10.82 17.84
N PHE A 320 0.44 -10.54 16.70
CA PHE A 320 0.78 -11.59 15.73
C PHE A 320 1.87 -12.55 16.21
N ALA A 321 2.86 -12.10 16.98
CA ALA A 321 3.85 -12.99 17.58
C ALA A 321 3.21 -13.96 18.59
N GLU A 322 2.27 -13.47 19.41
CA GLU A 322 1.49 -14.30 20.34
C GLU A 322 0.60 -15.29 19.59
N LEU A 323 -0.12 -14.84 18.56
CA LEU A 323 -0.94 -15.72 17.72
C LEU A 323 -0.08 -16.82 17.07
N LEU A 324 1.08 -16.46 16.52
CA LEU A 324 2.02 -17.40 15.93
C LEU A 324 2.47 -18.46 16.94
N LYS A 325 2.80 -18.06 18.17
CA LYS A 325 3.19 -18.99 19.24
C LYS A 325 2.10 -20.03 19.49
N HIS A 326 0.87 -19.59 19.73
CA HIS A 326 -0.25 -20.49 20.00
C HIS A 326 -0.58 -21.41 18.82
N LEU A 327 -0.50 -20.91 17.58
CA LEU A 327 -0.69 -21.73 16.39
C LEU A 327 0.39 -22.81 16.29
N LEU A 328 1.67 -22.47 16.46
CA LEU A 328 2.76 -23.46 16.43
C LEU A 328 2.63 -24.49 17.56
N GLU A 329 2.16 -24.07 18.74
CA GLU A 329 1.85 -25.00 19.84
C GLU A 329 0.71 -25.97 19.48
N ILE A 330 -0.36 -25.50 18.82
CA ILE A 330 -1.44 -26.37 18.32
C ILE A 330 -0.87 -27.43 17.38
N TYR A 331 -0.04 -27.03 16.41
CA TYR A 331 0.57 -27.96 15.45
C TYR A 331 1.51 -28.95 16.13
N SER A 332 2.34 -28.49 17.08
CA SER A 332 3.29 -29.31 17.82
C SER A 332 2.59 -30.35 18.69
N VAL A 333 1.61 -29.93 19.50
CA VAL A 333 0.87 -30.80 20.43
C VAL A 333 0.05 -31.85 19.66
N ASN A 334 -0.62 -31.44 18.59
CA ASN A 334 -1.46 -32.34 17.79
C ASN A 334 -0.71 -33.10 16.69
N LYS A 335 0.61 -32.88 16.56
CA LYS A 335 1.47 -33.50 15.53
C LYS A 335 0.91 -33.33 14.12
N LEU A 336 0.49 -32.10 13.81
CA LEU A 336 -0.07 -31.78 12.50
C LEU A 336 1.06 -31.48 11.51
N ASP A 337 0.96 -32.05 10.31
CA ASP A 337 1.86 -31.72 9.21
C ASP A 337 1.60 -30.29 8.71
N PHE A 338 2.66 -29.57 8.37
CA PHE A 338 2.55 -28.23 7.80
C PHE A 338 3.55 -28.04 6.67
N LEU A 339 3.13 -27.38 5.59
CA LEU A 339 3.98 -27.16 4.42
C LEU A 339 5.23 -26.34 4.78
N ILE A 340 5.07 -25.34 5.65
CA ILE A 340 6.16 -24.47 6.13
C ILE A 340 6.69 -25.01 7.46
N SER A 341 7.11 -26.27 7.47
CA SER A 341 7.52 -26.99 8.69
C SER A 341 8.67 -26.31 9.46
N GLU A 342 9.53 -25.57 8.76
CA GLU A 342 10.63 -24.79 9.36
C GLU A 342 10.11 -23.73 10.36
N SER A 343 8.85 -23.30 10.23
CA SER A 343 8.24 -22.37 11.19
C SER A 343 8.17 -22.90 12.62
N LEU A 344 8.21 -24.23 12.84
CA LEU A 344 8.29 -24.82 14.18
C LEU A 344 9.59 -24.44 14.91
N GLU A 345 10.66 -24.09 14.20
CA GLU A 345 11.92 -23.60 14.78
C GLU A 345 11.76 -22.23 15.45
N LEU A 346 10.65 -21.52 15.20
CA LEU A 346 10.31 -20.26 15.87
C LEU A 346 9.78 -20.46 17.29
N LEU A 347 9.29 -21.64 17.64
CA LEU A 347 8.68 -21.87 18.96
C LEU A 347 9.60 -21.54 20.16
N PRO A 348 10.89 -21.95 20.19
CA PRO A 348 11.82 -21.51 21.23
C PRO A 348 12.14 -20.00 21.15
N LYS A 349 12.09 -19.40 19.95
CA LYS A 349 12.29 -17.97 19.73
C LYS A 349 11.08 -17.13 20.14
N LEU A 350 9.92 -17.73 20.39
CA LEU A 350 8.70 -17.06 20.85
C LEU A 350 8.52 -17.13 22.37
N GLN A 351 9.54 -17.59 23.10
CA GLN A 351 9.54 -17.59 24.57
C GLN A 351 10.01 -16.24 25.11
N GLU A 352 9.57 -15.93 26.34
CA GLU A 352 9.95 -14.72 27.04
C GLU A 352 11.49 -14.61 27.18
N GLY A 353 12.02 -13.41 26.95
CA GLY A 353 13.46 -13.14 27.01
C GLY A 353 14.27 -13.56 25.77
N SER A 354 13.64 -14.12 24.74
CA SER A 354 14.32 -14.38 23.47
C SER A 354 14.64 -13.07 22.73
N GLU A 355 15.68 -13.08 21.89
CA GLU A 355 16.02 -11.94 21.04
C GLU A 355 14.89 -11.61 20.06
N PHE A 356 14.24 -12.63 19.49
CA PHE A 356 13.16 -12.45 18.52
C PHE A 356 11.91 -11.80 19.14
N LEU A 357 11.48 -12.26 20.31
CA LEU A 357 10.30 -11.69 20.98
C LEU A 357 10.60 -10.28 21.50
N THR A 358 11.83 -10.05 21.97
CA THR A 358 12.30 -8.70 22.35
C THR A 358 12.26 -7.74 21.16
N ALA A 359 12.74 -8.17 19.99
CA ALA A 359 12.67 -7.39 18.76
C ALA A 359 11.21 -7.07 18.36
N CYS A 360 10.30 -8.05 18.47
CA CYS A 360 8.88 -7.85 18.22
C CYS A 360 8.26 -6.81 19.18
N SER A 361 8.57 -6.90 20.48
CA SER A 361 8.11 -5.94 21.49
C SER A 361 8.59 -4.53 21.18
N GLN A 362 9.88 -4.35 20.91
CA GLN A 362 10.46 -3.03 20.63
C GLN A 362 9.91 -2.42 19.32
N LEU A 363 9.65 -3.23 18.30
CA LEU A 363 8.95 -2.78 17.10
C LEU A 363 7.50 -2.38 17.37
N ASN A 364 6.85 -3.00 18.36
CA ASN A 364 5.50 -2.63 18.77
C ASN A 364 5.48 -1.24 19.44
N ASP A 365 6.47 -0.98 20.29
CA ASP A 365 6.62 0.26 21.05
C ASP A 365 6.85 1.49 20.16
N LEU A 366 7.32 1.30 18.91
CA LEU A 366 7.46 2.37 17.91
C LEU A 366 6.14 3.12 17.67
N SER A 367 4.99 2.45 17.80
CA SER A 367 3.68 3.09 17.64
C SER A 367 3.46 4.24 18.64
N THR A 368 4.00 4.12 19.85
CA THR A 368 3.94 5.16 20.88
C THR A 368 4.88 6.31 20.56
N LEU A 369 6.11 6.01 20.13
CA LEU A 369 7.10 7.01 19.71
C LEU A 369 6.61 7.84 18.52
N LEU A 370 6.02 7.17 17.52
CA LEU A 370 5.46 7.81 16.33
C LEU A 370 4.29 8.73 16.65
N LYS A 371 3.38 8.33 17.55
CA LYS A 371 2.26 9.18 18.00
C LYS A 371 2.71 10.43 18.74
N GLY A 372 3.83 10.34 19.47
CA GLY A 372 4.41 11.45 20.21
C GLY A 372 5.33 12.35 19.38
N SER A 373 5.71 11.93 18.17
CA SER A 373 6.78 12.55 17.38
C SER A 373 8.09 12.72 18.16
N THR A 374 8.44 11.76 19.03
CA THR A 374 9.59 11.85 19.95
C THR A 374 10.80 11.01 19.51
N PHE A 375 10.85 10.56 18.25
CA PHE A 375 11.87 9.62 17.77
C PHE A 375 13.17 10.33 17.35
N GLN A 376 14.29 9.61 17.45
CA GLN A 376 15.64 10.03 17.11
C GLN A 376 16.30 9.06 16.11
N LEU A 377 17.53 9.36 15.70
CA LEU A 377 18.30 8.53 14.78
C LEU A 377 18.56 7.12 15.36
N GLU A 378 18.84 7.03 16.66
CA GLU A 378 19.11 5.78 17.36
C GLU A 378 17.88 4.85 17.37
N ASP A 379 16.67 5.42 17.35
CA ASP A 379 15.43 4.65 17.23
C ASP A 379 15.33 3.98 15.85
N CYS A 380 15.79 4.66 14.79
CA CYS A 380 15.82 4.08 13.43
C CYS A 380 16.84 2.94 13.34
N GLN A 381 18.02 3.10 13.95
CA GLN A 381 19.03 2.04 14.01
C GLN A 381 18.54 0.83 14.82
N THR A 382 17.87 1.09 15.94
CA THR A 382 17.24 0.04 16.77
C THR A 382 16.13 -0.67 16.00
N ALA A 383 15.28 0.08 15.30
CA ALA A 383 14.22 -0.47 14.45
C ALA A 383 14.80 -1.33 13.31
N GLU A 384 15.88 -0.88 12.65
CA GLU A 384 16.58 -1.64 11.61
C GLU A 384 17.08 -2.98 12.14
N LYS A 385 17.76 -2.95 13.30
CA LYS A 385 18.24 -4.18 13.95
C LYS A 385 17.09 -5.13 14.27
N ASN A 386 15.99 -4.61 14.84
CA ASN A 386 14.86 -5.43 15.23
C ASN A 386 14.12 -6.05 14.04
N VAL A 387 13.88 -5.27 12.98
CA VAL A 387 13.25 -5.81 11.77
C VAL A 387 14.17 -6.81 11.07
N ALA A 388 15.50 -6.62 11.13
CA ALA A 388 16.47 -7.60 10.63
C ALA A 388 16.41 -8.92 11.41
N ILE A 389 16.33 -8.88 12.75
CA ILE A 389 16.16 -10.08 13.61
C ILE A 389 14.88 -10.85 13.26
N VAL A 390 13.77 -10.12 13.05
CA VAL A 390 12.50 -10.73 12.66
C VAL A 390 12.64 -11.40 11.30
N LEU A 391 13.13 -10.69 10.28
CA LEU A 391 13.29 -11.23 8.93
C LEU A 391 14.29 -12.39 8.87
N GLU A 392 15.41 -12.30 9.59
CA GLU A 392 16.38 -13.39 9.75
C GLU A 392 15.71 -14.67 10.27
N SER A 393 14.84 -14.53 11.27
CA SER A 393 14.11 -15.69 11.81
C SER A 393 13.06 -16.23 10.84
N LEU A 394 12.61 -15.44 9.87
CA LEU A 394 11.70 -15.84 8.81
C LEU A 394 12.41 -16.20 7.48
N SER A 395 13.74 -16.36 7.49
CA SER A 395 14.52 -16.53 6.25
C SER A 395 14.20 -17.80 5.47
N PHE A 396 13.61 -18.81 6.12
CA PHE A 396 13.10 -20.02 5.45
C PHE A 396 12.06 -19.71 4.38
N LEU A 397 11.35 -18.56 4.48
CA LEU A 397 10.38 -18.09 3.48
C LEU A 397 11.01 -17.85 2.10
N ALA A 398 12.34 -17.74 2.00
CA ALA A 398 13.05 -17.60 0.73
C ALA A 398 12.99 -18.86 -0.17
N GLN A 399 12.56 -20.01 0.38
CA GLN A 399 12.30 -21.23 -0.40
C GLN A 399 10.89 -21.28 -1.00
N TYR A 400 10.01 -20.35 -0.60
CA TYR A 400 8.60 -20.40 -0.94
C TYR A 400 8.27 -19.37 -2.03
N ARG A 401 7.23 -19.70 -2.80
CA ARG A 401 6.69 -18.88 -3.88
C ARG A 401 5.20 -18.72 -3.65
N MET A 402 4.70 -17.55 -4.03
CA MET A 402 3.30 -17.18 -3.89
C MET A 402 2.78 -16.73 -5.23
N ILE A 403 1.55 -17.14 -5.55
CA ILE A 403 0.90 -16.81 -6.81
C ILE A 403 -0.56 -16.46 -6.56
N SER A 404 -1.12 -15.66 -7.45
CA SER A 404 -2.57 -15.48 -7.58
C SER A 404 -3.07 -16.32 -8.75
N ILE A 405 -4.04 -17.20 -8.51
CA ILE A 405 -4.73 -17.94 -9.57
C ILE A 405 -5.87 -17.07 -10.08
N ASN A 406 -5.73 -16.55 -11.29
CA ASN A 406 -6.71 -15.66 -11.89
C ASN A 406 -7.93 -16.44 -12.38
N GLU A 407 -7.69 -17.53 -13.12
CA GLU A 407 -8.74 -18.35 -13.72
C GLU A 407 -8.19 -19.74 -14.09
N ILE A 408 -9.11 -20.69 -14.30
CA ILE A 408 -8.77 -22.08 -14.65
C ILE A 408 -9.63 -22.49 -15.84
N ASP A 409 -8.97 -22.77 -16.96
CA ASP A 409 -9.64 -23.28 -18.16
C ASP A 409 -9.53 -24.80 -18.22
N PHE A 410 -10.57 -25.46 -18.70
CA PHE A 410 -10.51 -26.87 -19.09
C PHE A 410 -10.27 -26.98 -20.59
N ASN A 411 -9.17 -27.62 -20.98
CA ASN A 411 -8.76 -27.80 -22.38
C ASN A 411 -8.71 -29.28 -22.73
N GLN A 412 -9.56 -29.70 -23.68
CA GLN A 412 -9.60 -31.05 -24.22
C GLN A 412 -9.81 -30.97 -25.74
N GLN A 413 -8.91 -31.58 -26.52
CA GLN A 413 -9.06 -31.70 -27.97
C GLN A 413 -9.92 -32.92 -28.33
N ARG A 414 -10.49 -32.90 -29.54
CA ARG A 414 -11.45 -33.92 -30.04
C ARG A 414 -10.99 -35.38 -29.85
N ASN A 415 -9.68 -35.63 -29.89
CA ASN A 415 -9.10 -36.98 -29.82
C ASN A 415 -8.26 -37.21 -28.55
N ASP A 416 -8.26 -36.26 -27.61
CA ASP A 416 -7.56 -36.46 -26.34
C ASP A 416 -8.30 -37.48 -25.49
N GLN A 417 -7.57 -38.43 -24.91
CA GLN A 417 -8.17 -39.42 -24.01
C GLN A 417 -8.62 -38.79 -22.69
N GLU A 418 -7.93 -37.73 -22.23
CA GLU A 418 -8.25 -36.97 -21.03
C GLU A 418 -7.99 -35.47 -21.27
N GLY A 419 -8.81 -34.60 -20.68
CA GLY A 419 -8.61 -33.14 -20.73
C GLY A 419 -7.61 -32.67 -19.67
N LEU A 420 -7.03 -31.48 -19.89
CA LEU A 420 -6.09 -30.83 -18.98
C LEU A 420 -6.65 -29.50 -18.48
N TYR A 421 -6.25 -29.11 -17.28
CA TYR A 421 -6.54 -27.80 -16.73
C TYR A 421 -5.41 -26.83 -17.05
N LEU A 422 -5.76 -25.62 -17.51
CA LEU A 422 -4.84 -24.51 -17.70
C LEU A 422 -5.05 -23.54 -16.55
N HIS A 423 -4.07 -23.45 -15.67
CA HIS A 423 -4.11 -22.51 -14.55
C HIS A 423 -3.45 -21.21 -15.02
N ASN A 424 -4.24 -20.17 -15.15
CA ASN A 424 -3.77 -18.83 -15.48
C ASN A 424 -3.46 -18.11 -14.17
N TYR A 425 -2.19 -17.72 -13.98
CA TYR A 425 -1.72 -17.20 -12.69
C TYR A 425 -0.70 -16.08 -12.83
N THR A 426 -0.64 -15.24 -11.80
CA THR A 426 0.36 -14.19 -11.63
C THR A 426 1.38 -14.62 -10.57
N LEU A 427 2.68 -14.55 -10.89
CA LEU A 427 3.72 -14.78 -9.89
C LEU A 427 3.91 -13.53 -9.04
N LEU A 428 3.74 -13.66 -7.73
CA LEU A 428 3.86 -12.55 -6.80
C LEU A 428 5.34 -12.42 -6.40
N ILE A 429 6.05 -11.49 -7.05
CA ILE A 429 7.47 -11.17 -6.77
C ILE A 429 7.61 -9.73 -6.24
N GLY A 430 8.54 -9.53 -5.31
CA GLY A 430 8.71 -8.25 -4.61
C GLY A 430 9.06 -7.04 -5.49
N GLU A 431 9.58 -7.26 -6.69
CA GLU A 431 9.92 -6.18 -7.62
C GLU A 431 8.71 -5.62 -8.41
N ARG A 432 7.61 -6.38 -8.56
CA ARG A 432 6.62 -6.14 -9.64
C ARG A 432 5.16 -6.45 -9.30
N LEU A 433 4.71 -6.15 -8.08
CA LEU A 433 3.30 -6.38 -7.71
C LEU A 433 2.29 -5.41 -8.36
N ALA A 434 2.73 -4.37 -9.08
CA ALA A 434 1.81 -3.40 -9.70
C ALA A 434 2.11 -3.17 -11.19
N ASN A 435 1.07 -3.32 -12.01
CA ASN A 435 0.88 -2.76 -13.36
C ASN A 435 1.59 -3.41 -14.54
N ASP A 436 1.65 -4.74 -14.62
CA ASP A 436 2.08 -5.40 -15.86
C ASP A 436 1.05 -6.45 -16.31
N ASP A 437 0.11 -6.03 -17.15
CA ASP A 437 -0.90 -6.88 -17.80
C ASP A 437 -0.26 -8.00 -18.67
N SER A 438 1.07 -7.98 -18.86
CA SER A 438 1.80 -8.92 -19.70
C SER A 438 2.29 -10.21 -19.01
N GLN A 439 2.03 -10.39 -17.70
CA GLN A 439 2.61 -11.49 -16.90
C GLN A 439 1.64 -12.60 -16.48
N SER A 440 0.52 -12.80 -17.20
CA SER A 440 -0.29 -14.00 -17.03
C SER A 440 0.50 -15.23 -17.47
N ASN A 441 0.93 -16.06 -16.51
CA ASN A 441 1.56 -17.33 -16.79
C ASN A 441 0.49 -18.41 -16.92
N VAL A 442 0.72 -19.38 -17.81
CA VAL A 442 -0.17 -20.52 -17.99
C VAL A 442 0.55 -21.79 -17.60
N ARG A 443 -0.04 -22.56 -16.68
CA ARG A 443 0.46 -23.87 -16.27
C ARG A 443 -0.53 -24.96 -16.65
N ARG A 444 -0.05 -26.04 -17.27
CA ARG A 444 -0.85 -27.22 -17.57
C ARG A 444 -0.83 -28.19 -16.39
N GLU A 445 -2.00 -28.64 -15.96
CA GLU A 445 -2.15 -29.59 -14.86
C GLU A 445 -3.22 -30.65 -15.17
N SER A 446 -3.15 -31.78 -14.48
CA SER A 446 -4.11 -32.89 -14.62
C SER A 446 -5.24 -32.83 -13.60
N SER A 447 -5.26 -31.81 -12.74
CA SER A 447 -6.26 -31.63 -11.68
C SER A 447 -6.52 -30.14 -11.47
N PRO A 448 -7.76 -29.72 -11.18
CA PRO A 448 -8.06 -28.32 -10.93
C PRO A 448 -7.48 -27.89 -9.57
N VAL A 449 -7.32 -26.57 -9.42
CA VAL A 449 -7.17 -25.90 -8.12
C VAL A 449 -8.36 -24.95 -7.91
N ILE A 450 -8.33 -24.13 -6.86
CA ILE A 450 -9.38 -23.16 -6.59
C ILE A 450 -9.10 -21.89 -7.42
N SER A 451 -10.08 -21.47 -8.24
CA SER A 451 -10.01 -20.21 -8.98
C SER A 451 -10.10 -18.99 -8.05
N HIS A 452 -9.47 -17.89 -8.46
CA HIS A 452 -9.37 -16.63 -7.71
C HIS A 452 -8.70 -16.75 -6.34
N ALA A 453 -7.88 -17.80 -6.16
CA ALA A 453 -7.21 -18.09 -4.90
C ALA A 453 -5.77 -17.60 -4.91
N VAL A 454 -5.32 -17.13 -3.75
CA VAL A 454 -3.91 -16.87 -3.50
C VAL A 454 -3.29 -18.09 -2.83
N ILE A 455 -2.24 -18.65 -3.41
CA ILE A 455 -1.60 -19.86 -2.88
C ILE A 455 -0.11 -19.65 -2.62
N ILE A 456 0.40 -20.32 -1.58
CA ILE A 456 1.83 -20.42 -1.28
C ILE A 456 2.30 -21.87 -1.43
N PHE A 457 3.46 -22.07 -2.05
CA PHE A 457 4.07 -23.39 -2.25
C PHE A 457 5.60 -23.32 -2.20
N LYS A 458 6.25 -24.47 -2.01
CA LYS A 458 7.72 -24.60 -2.02
C LYS A 458 8.22 -24.95 -3.43
N ASP A 459 8.43 -26.24 -3.71
CA ASP A 459 8.84 -26.74 -5.03
C ASP A 459 7.68 -27.33 -5.83
N ASN A 460 6.76 -28.01 -5.15
CA ASN A 460 5.64 -28.70 -5.78
C ASN A 460 4.37 -27.85 -5.66
N TYR A 461 3.95 -27.28 -6.77
CA TYR A 461 2.73 -26.50 -6.91
C TYR A 461 1.46 -27.20 -6.37
N ARG A 462 1.38 -28.54 -6.45
CA ARG A 462 0.23 -29.31 -5.93
C ARG A 462 0.25 -29.45 -4.41
N LYS A 463 1.41 -29.25 -3.78
CA LYS A 463 1.56 -29.15 -2.32
C LYS A 463 1.64 -27.67 -1.98
N ASN A 464 0.47 -27.05 -1.89
CA ASN A 464 0.30 -25.65 -1.58
C ASN A 464 -0.58 -25.47 -0.34
N ILE A 465 -0.61 -24.24 0.16
CA ILE A 465 -1.62 -23.76 1.11
C ILE A 465 -2.46 -22.74 0.35
N ASN A 466 -3.79 -22.90 0.40
CA ASN A 466 -4.72 -21.88 -0.04
C ASN A 466 -4.88 -20.82 1.06
N LEU A 467 -4.62 -19.57 0.73
CA LEU A 467 -4.64 -18.46 1.69
C LEU A 467 -5.99 -17.74 1.74
N ASP A 468 -6.92 -18.06 0.85
CA ASP A 468 -8.30 -17.60 0.96
C ASP A 468 -8.95 -18.15 2.24
N PRO A 469 -9.72 -17.34 2.98
CA PRO A 469 -10.11 -15.96 2.70
C PRO A 469 -9.20 -14.92 3.35
N PHE A 470 -8.10 -15.32 4.01
CA PHE A 470 -7.29 -14.42 4.84
C PHE A 470 -6.30 -13.57 4.02
N ILE A 471 -5.88 -14.05 2.85
CA ILE A 471 -5.09 -13.28 1.89
C ILE A 471 -5.70 -13.51 0.52
N ILE A 472 -6.09 -12.43 -0.15
CA ILE A 472 -6.83 -12.51 -1.42
C ILE A 472 -6.21 -11.57 -2.46
N ASP A 473 -6.46 -11.88 -3.74
CA ASP A 473 -6.19 -10.97 -4.84
C ASP A 473 -7.47 -10.21 -5.21
N PHE A 474 -7.54 -8.96 -4.79
CA PHE A 474 -8.74 -8.14 -4.97
C PHE A 474 -9.04 -7.87 -6.44
N ASN A 475 -8.01 -7.65 -7.26
CA ASN A 475 -8.17 -7.42 -8.70
C ASN A 475 -8.58 -8.72 -9.41
N GLY A 476 -8.03 -9.86 -8.97
CA GLY A 476 -8.44 -11.19 -9.43
C GLY A 476 -9.93 -11.44 -9.19
N LEU A 477 -10.43 -11.11 -7.99
CA LEU A 477 -11.86 -11.24 -7.65
C LEU A 477 -12.75 -10.27 -8.45
N LYS A 478 -12.27 -9.05 -8.72
CA LYS A 478 -12.95 -8.06 -9.58
C LYS A 478 -12.88 -8.35 -11.08
N LEU A 479 -12.08 -9.33 -11.52
CA LEU A 479 -11.86 -9.60 -12.94
C LEU A 479 -11.31 -8.37 -13.69
N ASP A 480 -10.45 -7.57 -13.04
CA ASP A 480 -9.94 -6.30 -13.57
C ASP A 480 -8.50 -6.39 -14.11
N GLY A 481 -7.92 -7.60 -14.13
CA GLY A 481 -6.55 -7.81 -14.59
C GLY A 481 -5.49 -7.35 -13.57
N GLY A 482 -4.27 -7.83 -13.76
CA GLY A 482 -3.19 -7.70 -12.77
C GLY A 482 -3.53 -8.38 -11.43
N SER A 483 -2.64 -8.19 -10.45
CA SER A 483 -2.85 -8.68 -9.08
C SER A 483 -2.73 -7.53 -8.09
N LYS A 484 -3.63 -7.47 -7.11
CA LYS A 484 -3.57 -6.52 -6.01
C LYS A 484 -3.89 -7.22 -4.70
N ILE A 485 -2.86 -7.50 -3.92
CA ILE A 485 -2.96 -8.41 -2.78
C ILE A 485 -3.39 -7.66 -1.53
N CYS A 486 -4.37 -8.20 -0.82
CA CYS A 486 -4.79 -7.67 0.47
C CYS A 486 -4.87 -8.77 1.53
N PHE A 487 -4.60 -8.36 2.76
CA PHE A 487 -4.59 -9.21 3.94
C PHE A 487 -5.82 -8.87 4.78
N TYR A 488 -6.49 -9.89 5.30
CA TYR A 488 -7.56 -9.72 6.28
C TYR A 488 -7.03 -8.94 7.48
N SER A 489 -7.78 -7.94 7.91
CA SER A 489 -7.45 -7.03 9.00
C SER A 489 -8.27 -7.39 10.24
N HIS A 490 -9.60 -7.26 10.14
CA HIS A 490 -10.55 -7.52 11.22
C HIS A 490 -11.98 -7.61 10.67
N ALA A 491 -12.90 -8.13 11.47
CA ALA A 491 -14.33 -8.18 11.15
C ALA A 491 -15.10 -7.21 12.05
N ASN A 492 -16.10 -6.53 11.48
CA ASN A 492 -17.04 -5.72 12.27
C ASN A 492 -17.94 -6.66 13.08
N THR A 493 -17.55 -6.97 14.31
CA THR A 493 -18.26 -7.94 15.16
C THR A 493 -19.59 -7.45 15.71
N PHE A 494 -19.78 -6.14 15.82
CA PHE A 494 -20.95 -5.53 16.47
C PHE A 494 -21.93 -4.85 15.50
N ASP A 495 -21.74 -4.99 14.19
CA ASP A 495 -22.54 -4.27 13.18
C ASP A 495 -22.92 -5.21 12.02
N ASP A 496 -22.41 -4.96 10.82
CA ASP A 496 -22.82 -5.57 9.55
C ASP A 496 -22.04 -6.83 9.17
N GLN A 497 -21.19 -7.36 10.07
CA GLN A 497 -20.36 -8.53 9.82
C GLN A 497 -19.39 -8.36 8.64
N ASN A 498 -19.09 -7.12 8.26
CA ASN A 498 -18.17 -6.82 7.17
C ASN A 498 -16.74 -7.25 7.49
N LEU A 499 -16.03 -7.66 6.45
CA LEU A 499 -14.63 -8.06 6.52
C LEU A 499 -13.76 -6.91 6.01
N ASN A 500 -12.84 -6.43 6.84
CA ASN A 500 -11.89 -5.39 6.49
C ASN A 500 -10.59 -6.02 6.02
N TYR A 501 -10.03 -5.50 4.93
CA TYR A 501 -8.78 -5.93 4.33
C TYR A 501 -7.86 -4.74 4.10
N ASP A 502 -6.56 -4.96 4.26
CA ASP A 502 -5.53 -3.95 4.01
C ASP A 502 -4.67 -4.37 2.81
N PHE A 503 -4.51 -3.47 1.83
CA PHE A 503 -3.62 -3.68 0.70
C PHE A 503 -2.17 -3.69 1.15
N ILE A 504 -1.39 -4.61 0.59
CA ILE A 504 0.02 -4.73 0.97
C ILE A 504 0.88 -3.60 0.39
N GLU A 505 0.51 -3.07 -0.78
CA GLU A 505 1.30 -2.09 -1.51
C GLU A 505 1.22 -0.67 -0.95
N ASP A 506 0.11 -0.28 -0.32
CA ASP A 506 -0.11 1.09 0.13
C ASP A 506 -0.80 1.18 1.50
N GLY A 507 -1.24 0.05 2.08
CA GLY A 507 -1.98 0.03 3.34
C GLY A 507 -3.41 0.57 3.22
N ASN A 508 -3.89 0.83 2.00
CA ASN A 508 -5.27 1.25 1.78
C ASN A 508 -6.24 0.15 2.22
N LYS A 509 -7.37 0.58 2.77
CA LYS A 509 -8.38 -0.33 3.31
C LYS A 509 -9.45 -0.62 2.28
N GLN A 510 -9.95 -1.84 2.32
CA GLN A 510 -11.09 -2.27 1.54
C GLN A 510 -12.03 -3.11 2.39
N VAL A 511 -13.32 -2.87 2.22
CA VAL A 511 -14.37 -3.61 2.92
C VAL A 511 -14.98 -4.60 1.94
N ILE A 512 -15.12 -5.85 2.38
CA ILE A 512 -15.86 -6.91 1.70
C ILE A 512 -17.11 -7.22 2.52
N CYS A 513 -18.26 -7.05 1.87
CA CYS A 513 -19.57 -7.34 2.42
C CYS A 513 -20.27 -8.39 1.56
N LYS A 514 -21.25 -9.08 2.16
CA LYS A 514 -22.12 -9.99 1.42
C LYS A 514 -23.01 -9.17 0.47
N THR A 515 -23.07 -9.56 -0.80
CA THR A 515 -23.87 -8.84 -1.79
C THR A 515 -25.37 -8.99 -1.51
N SER A 516 -26.12 -7.95 -1.85
CA SER A 516 -27.58 -7.98 -1.87
C SER A 516 -28.13 -8.46 -3.22
N ASN A 517 -27.27 -8.79 -4.18
CA ASN A 517 -27.67 -9.29 -5.51
C ASN A 517 -28.14 -10.74 -5.41
N PRO A 518 -29.44 -11.04 -5.65
CA PRO A 518 -29.96 -12.38 -5.44
C PRO A 518 -29.43 -13.34 -6.50
N LYS A 519 -28.63 -14.32 -6.05
CA LYS A 519 -28.23 -15.47 -6.89
C LYS A 519 -29.49 -16.30 -7.21
N PRO A 520 -29.73 -16.65 -8.49
CA PRO A 520 -30.81 -17.56 -8.87
C PRO A 520 -30.64 -18.94 -8.22
N ASP A 521 -31.75 -19.66 -8.05
CA ASP A 521 -31.73 -21.06 -7.62
C ASP A 521 -30.89 -21.92 -8.59
N GLU A 522 -30.00 -22.74 -8.02
CA GLU A 522 -29.10 -23.64 -8.73
C GLU A 522 -29.86 -24.71 -9.53
N SER A 523 -31.14 -24.96 -9.21
CA SER A 523 -31.99 -25.88 -9.96
C SER A 523 -32.30 -25.42 -11.41
N SER A 524 -32.22 -24.11 -11.70
CA SER A 524 -32.45 -23.54 -13.04
C SER A 524 -31.15 -23.15 -13.72
N LEU A 525 -30.55 -24.10 -14.44
CA LEU A 525 -29.27 -23.91 -15.14
C LEU A 525 -29.31 -22.76 -16.15
N ASN A 526 -30.43 -22.54 -16.83
CA ASN A 526 -30.59 -21.42 -17.78
C ASN A 526 -30.59 -20.06 -17.09
N SER A 527 -31.29 -19.95 -15.95
CA SER A 527 -31.33 -18.71 -15.15
C SER A 527 -29.95 -18.41 -14.58
N LEU A 528 -29.25 -19.43 -14.07
CA LEU A 528 -27.91 -19.29 -13.52
C LEU A 528 -26.90 -18.88 -14.62
N ASN A 529 -26.92 -19.52 -15.78
CA ASN A 529 -26.03 -19.17 -16.90
C ASN A 529 -26.27 -17.75 -17.41
N SER A 530 -27.55 -17.33 -17.53
CA SER A 530 -27.89 -15.96 -17.91
C SER A 530 -27.40 -14.96 -16.87
N TRP A 531 -27.51 -15.29 -15.58
CA TRP A 531 -26.98 -14.46 -14.49
C TRP A 531 -25.45 -14.38 -14.54
N LEU A 532 -24.74 -15.50 -14.69
CA LEU A 532 -23.27 -15.56 -14.75
C LEU A 532 -22.69 -14.90 -16.01
N SER A 533 -23.47 -14.74 -17.08
CA SER A 533 -23.03 -14.02 -18.29
C SER A 533 -22.65 -12.56 -18.03
N LYS A 534 -23.18 -11.96 -16.96
CA LYS A 534 -22.88 -10.58 -16.57
C LYS A 534 -21.60 -10.54 -15.72
N LYS A 535 -20.63 -9.68 -16.10
CA LYS A 535 -19.37 -9.50 -15.33
C LYS A 535 -19.63 -9.15 -13.86
N ALA A 536 -20.52 -8.19 -13.60
CA ALA A 536 -20.85 -7.74 -12.23
C ALA A 536 -21.33 -8.89 -11.31
N ASN A 537 -22.16 -9.80 -11.83
CA ASN A 537 -22.65 -10.94 -11.08
C ASN A 537 -21.54 -11.94 -10.72
N ARG A 538 -20.56 -12.15 -11.62
CA ARG A 538 -19.39 -12.98 -11.32
C ARG A 538 -18.50 -12.33 -10.25
N ILE A 539 -18.36 -11.01 -10.28
CA ILE A 539 -17.65 -10.25 -9.25
C ILE A 539 -18.34 -10.41 -7.89
N ASP A 540 -19.65 -10.21 -7.83
CA ASP A 540 -20.45 -10.41 -6.62
C ASP A 540 -20.29 -11.83 -6.06
N MET A 541 -20.37 -12.84 -6.93
CA MET A 541 -20.16 -14.25 -6.54
C MET A 541 -18.76 -14.51 -5.97
N ASN A 542 -17.72 -13.88 -6.54
CA ASN A 542 -16.35 -14.02 -6.08
C ASN A 542 -16.18 -13.43 -4.66
N PHE A 543 -16.72 -12.23 -4.40
CA PHE A 543 -16.66 -11.61 -3.08
C PHE A 543 -17.53 -12.33 -2.03
N ASP A 544 -18.73 -12.78 -2.41
CA ASP A 544 -19.59 -13.61 -1.56
C ASP A 544 -18.92 -14.91 -1.15
N LYS A 545 -18.11 -15.50 -2.03
CA LYS A 545 -17.35 -16.70 -1.74
C LYS A 545 -16.29 -16.41 -0.66
N VAL A 546 -15.53 -15.31 -0.78
CA VAL A 546 -14.57 -14.91 0.27
C VAL A 546 -15.27 -14.71 1.61
N TYR A 547 -16.39 -13.98 1.60
CA TYR A 547 -17.22 -13.76 2.79
C TYR A 547 -17.68 -15.09 3.42
N SER A 548 -18.24 -15.98 2.60
CA SER A 548 -18.78 -17.27 3.07
C SER A 548 -17.68 -18.18 3.62
N LEU A 549 -16.52 -18.26 2.94
CA LEU A 549 -15.36 -19.04 3.40
C LEU A 549 -14.84 -18.54 4.74
N PHE A 550 -14.88 -17.23 5.01
CA PHE A 550 -14.43 -16.68 6.29
C PHE A 550 -15.30 -17.17 7.44
N TYR A 551 -16.63 -17.10 7.27
CA TYR A 551 -17.56 -17.59 8.29
C TYR A 551 -17.56 -19.11 8.40
N GLU A 552 -17.29 -19.84 7.32
CA GLU A 552 -17.07 -21.28 7.35
C GLU A 552 -15.80 -21.63 8.15
N ALA A 553 -14.68 -20.93 7.91
CA ALA A 553 -13.45 -21.11 8.68
C ALA A 553 -13.67 -20.79 10.17
N LYS A 554 -14.34 -19.66 10.47
CA LYS A 554 -14.74 -19.28 11.84
C LYS A 554 -15.54 -20.39 12.50
N LYS A 555 -16.62 -20.85 11.87
CA LYS A 555 -17.47 -21.92 12.39
C LYS A 555 -16.68 -23.21 12.61
N THR A 556 -15.84 -23.58 11.65
CA THR A 556 -15.10 -24.85 11.70
C THR A 556 -14.04 -24.85 12.81
N LEU A 557 -13.32 -23.74 12.98
CA LEU A 557 -12.23 -23.63 13.95
C LEU A 557 -12.71 -23.29 15.37
N THR A 558 -13.83 -22.58 15.51
CA THR A 558 -14.33 -22.11 16.82
C THR A 558 -15.60 -22.81 17.30
N GLY A 559 -16.39 -23.40 16.39
CA GLY A 559 -17.71 -23.93 16.68
C GLY A 559 -18.83 -22.88 16.76
N ILE A 560 -18.54 -21.61 16.49
CA ILE A 560 -19.52 -20.51 16.58
C ILE A 560 -20.19 -20.33 15.21
N GLU A 561 -21.51 -20.56 15.14
CA GLU A 561 -22.26 -20.51 13.87
C GLU A 561 -22.61 -19.07 13.45
N TYR A 562 -23.23 -18.26 14.30
CA TYR A 562 -23.49 -16.82 14.13
C TYR A 562 -23.88 -16.23 15.49
N GLU A 563 -23.45 -15.00 15.82
CA GLU A 563 -24.08 -14.24 16.91
C GLU A 563 -25.41 -13.72 16.38
N VAL A 564 -26.51 -14.38 16.75
CA VAL A 564 -27.81 -13.72 16.77
C VAL A 564 -27.76 -12.79 17.97
N GLU A 565 -28.02 -11.49 17.75
CA GLU A 565 -28.25 -10.52 18.81
C GLU A 565 -29.11 -11.14 19.92
N GLU A 566 -28.55 -11.22 21.13
CA GLU A 566 -29.24 -10.99 22.41
C GLU A 566 -28.19 -11.12 23.54
N ASP A 567 -27.21 -10.22 23.57
CA ASP A 567 -26.73 -9.75 24.87
C ASP A 567 -27.78 -8.75 25.38
N SER A 568 -28.85 -9.31 25.96
CA SER A 568 -29.82 -8.55 26.74
C SER A 568 -29.09 -7.90 27.92
N PHE A 569 -28.93 -6.57 27.87
CA PHE A 569 -28.70 -5.75 29.05
C PHE A 569 -30.00 -5.49 29.81
#